data_AF-A0AAW3S5U7-F1
#
_entry.id   AF-A0AAW3S5U7-F1
#
_cell.length_a   1.000
_cell.length_b   1.000
_cell.length_c   1.000
_cell.angle_alpha   90.00
_cell.angle_beta   90.00
_cell.angle_gamma   90.00
#
_symmetry.space_group_name_H-M   'P 1'
#
loop_
_entity.id
_entity.type
_entity.pdbx_description
1 polymer ?
#
loop_
_entity_poly.entity_id
_entity_poly.type
_entity_poly.pdbx_seq_one_letter_code
_entity_poly.pdbx_strand_id
1 'polypeptide(L)'
;MTPSTAFRVLRIRPLLRLNGMIERVDTLQVKCGACGDESRMSSGCGLSDIQGGVQLTCPACNTTGTLTVDQAWVLWGEQMRRDRILALAGLTPDDLGPT
;
A
#
# COMPACT_ATOMS: atom_id res chain seq x y z
N MET A 1 1.39 19.17 -7.71
CA MET A 1 2.11 17.88 -7.79
C MET A 1 1.11 16.82 -8.22
N THR A 2 1.26 16.26 -9.42
CA THR A 2 0.41 15.18 -9.92
C THR A 2 0.77 13.90 -9.15
N PRO A 3 -0.18 13.19 -8.53
CA PRO A 3 0.12 11.92 -7.90
C PRO A 3 0.65 10.96 -8.98
N SER A 4 1.82 10.37 -8.75
CA SER A 4 2.40 9.40 -9.67
C SER A 4 1.46 8.18 -9.74
N THR A 5 0.75 8.04 -10.87
CA THR A 5 -0.15 6.92 -11.20
C THR A 5 0.61 5.62 -11.52
N ALA A 6 1.93 5.59 -11.34
CA ALA A 6 2.76 4.44 -11.69
C ALA A 6 2.43 3.18 -10.88
N PHE A 7 1.83 3.31 -9.70
CA PHE A 7 1.44 2.20 -8.84
C PHE A 7 0.03 2.36 -8.31
N ARG A 8 -0.77 1.31 -8.43
CA ARG A 8 -2.05 1.18 -7.72
C ARG A 8 -1.82 0.39 -6.44
N VAL A 9 -1.98 1.03 -5.29
CA VAL A 9 -1.89 0.36 -3.98
C VAL A 9 -3.16 -0.46 -3.74
N LEU A 10 -2.98 -1.75 -3.47
CA LEU A 10 -4.05 -2.71 -3.18
C LEU A 10 -4.19 -2.95 -1.67
N ARG A 11 -3.06 -3.10 -0.98
CA ARG A 11 -2.97 -3.19 0.47
C ARG A 11 -1.79 -2.38 0.99
N ILE A 12 -1.97 -1.77 2.15
CA ILE A 12 -0.96 -1.08 2.91
C ILE A 12 -0.93 -1.58 4.35
N ARG A 13 0.27 -1.88 4.82
CA ARG A 13 0.56 -2.17 6.22
C ARG A 13 1.51 -1.11 6.74
N PRO A 14 1.01 -0.13 7.51
CA PRO A 14 1.90 0.79 8.20
C PRO A 14 2.50 0.13 9.44
N LEU A 15 3.71 0.56 9.80
CA LEU A 15 4.20 0.46 11.17
C LEU A 15 3.66 1.65 11.94
N LEU A 16 2.95 1.40 13.03
CA LEU A 16 2.35 2.45 13.86
C LEU A 16 3.18 2.69 15.10
N ARG A 17 3.30 3.96 15.49
CA ARG A 17 3.75 4.36 16.81
C ARG A 17 2.67 4.04 17.85
N LEU A 18 3.06 4.05 19.12
CA LEU A 18 2.14 3.85 20.25
C LEU A 18 0.98 4.86 20.30
N ASN A 19 1.18 6.06 19.74
CA ASN A 19 0.14 7.08 19.64
C ASN A 19 -0.78 6.91 18.42
N GLY A 20 -0.66 5.80 17.69
CA GLY A 20 -1.47 5.49 16.51
C GLY A 20 -1.04 6.20 15.23
N MET A 21 0.03 7.03 15.26
CA MET A 21 0.56 7.63 14.05
C MET A 21 1.36 6.62 13.21
N ILE A 22 1.25 6.69 11.88
CA ILE A 22 2.14 5.98 10.97
C ILE A 22 3.58 6.44 11.24
N GLU A 23 4.41 5.51 11.70
CA GLU A 23 5.85 5.69 11.81
C GLU A 23 6.50 5.61 10.42
N ARG A 24 6.13 4.55 9.68
CA ARG A 24 6.54 4.31 8.29
C ARG A 24 5.61 3.33 7.61
N VAL A 25 5.75 3.18 6.31
CA VAL A 25 5.11 2.10 5.56
C VAL A 25 5.99 0.86 5.65
N ASP A 26 5.46 -0.24 6.20
CA ASP A 26 6.21 -1.48 6.40
C ASP A 26 6.17 -2.38 5.16
N THR A 27 4.94 -2.62 4.65
CA THR A 27 4.72 -3.39 3.42
C THR A 27 3.59 -2.80 2.58
N LEU A 28 3.71 -2.92 1.27
CA LEU A 28 2.67 -2.59 0.30
C LEU A 28 2.41 -3.78 -0.62
N GLN A 29 1.16 -4.00 -0.98
CA GLN A 29 0.79 -4.78 -2.15
C GLN A 29 0.37 -3.80 -3.23
N VAL A 30 1.05 -3.82 -4.37
CA VAL A 30 0.83 -2.85 -5.44
C VAL A 30 0.72 -3.55 -6.78
N LYS A 31 -0.07 -2.95 -7.67
CA LYS A 31 -0.08 -3.27 -9.09
C LYS A 31 0.67 -2.18 -9.85
N CYS A 32 1.69 -2.57 -10.60
CA CYS A 32 2.45 -1.66 -11.45
C CYS A 32 1.60 -1.22 -12.65
N GLY A 33 1.48 0.08 -12.87
CA GLY A 33 0.77 0.64 -14.03
C GLY A 33 1.52 0.46 -15.35
N ALA A 34 2.85 0.23 -15.32
CA ALA A 34 3.67 0.10 -16.51
C ALA A 34 3.68 -1.33 -17.09
N CYS A 35 3.90 -2.36 -16.26
CA CYS A 35 3.97 -3.75 -16.71
C CYS A 35 2.78 -4.62 -16.26
N GLY A 36 1.91 -4.09 -15.38
CA GLY A 36 0.76 -4.84 -14.84
C GLY A 36 1.10 -5.80 -13.70
N ASP A 37 2.38 -5.97 -13.37
CA ASP A 37 2.85 -6.86 -12.30
C ASP A 37 2.24 -6.50 -10.94
N GLU A 38 1.77 -7.51 -10.21
CA GLU A 38 1.29 -7.36 -8.85
C GLU A 38 2.35 -7.91 -7.89
N SER A 39 2.90 -7.02 -7.08
CA SER A 39 4.04 -7.30 -6.22
C SER A 39 3.79 -6.87 -4.79
N ARG A 40 4.30 -7.67 -3.85
CA ARG A 40 4.44 -7.27 -2.45
C ARG A 40 5.81 -6.61 -2.26
N MET A 41 5.79 -5.33 -1.89
CA MET A 41 6.98 -4.54 -1.62
C MET A 41 7.19 -4.37 -0.11
N SER A 42 8.44 -4.42 0.30
CA SER A 42 8.91 -4.19 1.68
C SER A 42 10.29 -3.55 1.63
N SER A 43 10.80 -3.07 2.76
CA SER A 43 12.15 -2.48 2.82
C SER A 43 13.19 -3.40 2.16
N GLY A 44 13.94 -2.87 1.19
CA GLY A 44 14.93 -3.62 0.40
C GLY A 44 14.36 -4.44 -0.77
N CYS A 45 13.04 -4.58 -0.86
CA CYS A 45 12.31 -5.31 -1.91
C CYS A 45 11.32 -4.36 -2.59
N GLY A 46 11.81 -3.46 -3.43
CA GLY A 46 10.97 -2.50 -4.16
C GLY A 46 10.38 -1.37 -3.32
N LEU A 47 10.71 -1.29 -2.02
CA LEU A 47 10.35 -0.18 -1.13
C LEU A 47 11.62 0.43 -0.51
N SER A 48 11.75 1.75 -0.62
CA SER A 48 12.84 2.52 0.00
C SER A 48 12.27 3.75 0.71
N ASP A 49 12.70 3.99 1.94
CA ASP A 49 12.32 5.19 2.68
C ASP A 49 12.95 6.43 2.05
N ILE A 50 12.17 7.50 1.89
CA ILE A 50 12.64 8.81 1.42
C ILE A 50 12.09 9.91 2.33
N GLN A 51 12.62 11.13 2.19
CA GLN A 51 12.07 12.26 2.93
C GLN A 51 10.60 12.50 2.54
N GLY A 52 9.69 12.39 3.51
CA GLY A 52 8.25 12.63 3.32
C GLY A 52 7.45 11.46 2.75
N GLY A 53 8.01 10.25 2.68
CA GLY A 53 7.27 9.08 2.21
C GLY A 53 8.17 7.88 1.87
N VAL A 54 7.76 7.12 0.86
CA VAL A 54 8.51 5.97 0.33
C VAL A 54 8.61 6.05 -1.18
N GLN A 55 9.75 5.61 -1.72
CA GLN A 55 9.92 5.31 -3.13
C GLN A 55 9.54 3.86 -3.39
N LEU A 56 8.79 3.65 -4.47
CA LEU A 56 8.37 2.35 -4.98
C LEU A 56 9.19 2.05 -6.23
N THR A 57 9.74 0.85 -6.33
CA THR A 57 10.42 0.36 -7.52
C THR A 57 9.84 -1.00 -7.89
N CYS A 58 9.24 -1.10 -9.07
CA CYS A 58 8.68 -2.35 -9.55
C CYS A 58 9.80 -3.39 -9.73
N PRO A 59 9.73 -4.56 -9.09
CA PRO A 59 10.77 -5.58 -9.22
C PRO A 59 10.83 -6.21 -10.62
N ALA A 60 9.74 -6.15 -11.40
CA ALA A 60 9.68 -6.72 -12.74
C ALA A 60 10.23 -5.78 -13.84
N CYS A 61 9.90 -4.48 -13.79
CA CYS A 61 10.23 -3.53 -14.87
C CYS A 61 11.01 -2.29 -14.42
N ASN A 62 11.39 -2.20 -13.15
CA ASN A 62 12.16 -1.09 -12.55
C ASN A 62 11.50 0.29 -12.67
N THR A 63 10.24 0.38 -13.08
CA THR A 63 9.48 1.64 -13.00
C THR A 63 9.44 2.13 -11.55
N THR A 64 9.63 3.43 -11.36
CA THR A 64 9.65 4.05 -10.05
C THR A 64 8.46 4.96 -9.81
N GLY A 65 8.07 5.11 -8.55
CA GLY A 65 7.02 6.01 -8.10
C GLY A 65 7.25 6.43 -6.66
N THR A 66 6.44 7.38 -6.19
CA THR A 66 6.55 7.90 -4.83
C THR A 66 5.18 7.86 -4.17
N LEU A 67 5.15 7.40 -2.92
CA LEU A 67 3.99 7.45 -2.05
C LEU A 67 4.32 8.35 -0.86
N THR A 68 3.63 9.48 -0.72
CA THR A 68 3.85 10.39 0.40
C THR A 68 3.21 9.87 1.68
N VAL A 69 3.64 10.38 2.83
CA VAL A 69 3.02 10.05 4.14
C VAL A 69 1.51 10.37 4.14
N ASP A 70 1.10 11.52 3.60
CA ASP A 70 -0.32 11.91 3.53
C ASP A 70 -1.13 10.95 2.65
N GLN A 71 -0.57 10.52 1.52
CA GLN A 71 -1.21 9.52 0.66
C GLN A 71 -1.32 8.16 1.35
N ALA A 72 -0.27 7.74 2.07
CA ALA A 72 -0.27 6.50 2.84
C ALA A 72 -1.37 6.52 3.91
N TRP A 73 -1.56 7.65 4.60
CA TRP A 73 -2.65 7.85 5.56
C TRP A 73 -4.04 7.70 4.95
N VAL A 74 -4.29 8.35 3.81
CA VAL A 74 -5.57 8.27 3.10
C VAL A 74 -5.86 6.83 2.67
N LEU A 75 -4.89 6.17 2.02
CA LEU A 75 -5.03 4.80 1.54
C LEU A 75 -5.26 3.81 2.69
N TRP A 76 -4.53 3.97 3.80
CA TRP A 76 -4.72 3.12 4.97
C TRP A 76 -6.09 3.35 5.63
N GLY A 77 -6.53 4.60 5.75
CA GLY A 77 -7.85 4.93 6.27
C GLY A 77 -8.98 4.34 5.42
N GLU A 78 -8.85 4.38 4.10
CA GLU A 78 -9.79 3.71 3.18
C GLU A 78 -9.79 2.19 3.34
N GLN A 79 -8.60 1.59 3.43
CA GLN A 79 -8.47 0.15 3.68
C GLN A 79 -9.17 -0.25 4.98
N MET A 80 -8.89 0.44 6.09
CA MET A 80 -9.53 0.17 7.37
C MET A 80 -11.06 0.32 7.32
N ARG A 81 -11.57 1.29 6.56
CA ARG A 81 -13.00 1.46 6.36
C ARG A 81 -13.61 0.28 5.61
N ARG A 82 -12.97 -0.21 4.55
CA ARG A 82 -13.42 -1.39 3.79
C ARG A 82 -13.38 -2.66 4.64
N ASP A 83 -12.28 -2.88 5.36
CA ASP A 83 -12.12 -4.03 6.24
C ASP A 83 -13.17 -4.02 7.37
N ARG A 84 -13.47 -2.84 7.93
CA ARG A 84 -14.54 -2.69 8.93
C ARG A 84 -15.91 -3.02 8.37
N ILE A 85 -16.23 -2.63 7.14
CA ILE A 85 -17.51 -2.97 6.50
C ILE A 85 -17.66 -4.48 6.34
N LEU A 86 -16.60 -5.17 5.87
CA LEU A 86 -16.60 -6.63 5.75
C LEU A 86 -16.81 -7.31 7.11
N ALA A 87 -16.08 -6.88 8.14
CA ALA A 87 -16.21 -7.41 9.49
C ALA A 87 -17.62 -7.19 10.06
N LEU A 88 -18.21 -6.00 9.86
CA LEU A 88 -19.58 -5.70 10.30
C LEU A 88 -20.65 -6.49 9.54
N ALA A 89 -20.37 -6.87 8.28
CA ALA A 89 -21.22 -7.74 7.49
C ALA A 89 -21.10 -9.23 7.91
N GLY A 90 -20.24 -9.56 8.87
CA GLY A 90 -19.96 -10.94 9.28
C GLY A 90 -19.17 -11.73 8.22
N LEU A 91 -18.60 -11.06 7.22
CA LEU A 91 -17.85 -11.70 6.15
C LEU A 91 -16.43 -11.99 6.62
N THR A 92 -16.05 -13.26 6.52
CA THR A 92 -14.71 -13.77 6.72
C THR A 92 -14.02 -13.98 5.37
N PRO A 93 -12.69 -14.15 5.33
CA PRO A 93 -11.99 -14.44 4.08
C PRO A 93 -12.54 -15.67 3.34
N ASP A 94 -13.06 -16.66 4.06
CA ASP A 94 -13.65 -17.88 3.48
C ASP A 94 -14.92 -17.57 2.66
N ASP A 95 -15.60 -16.47 2.96
CA ASP A 95 -16.81 -16.04 2.26
C ASP A 95 -16.51 -15.31 0.93
N LEU A 96 -15.25 -14.92 0.67
CA LEU A 96 -14.89 -14.05 -0.46
C LEU A 96 -14.46 -14.78 -1.73
N GLY A 97 -14.30 -16.11 -1.69
CA GLY A 97 -13.89 -16.94 -2.83
C GLY A 97 -12.48 -16.64 -3.36
N PRO A 98 -11.79 -17.60 -3.99
CA PRO A 98 -10.57 -17.31 -4.73
C PRO A 98 -10.93 -16.59 -6.04
N THR A 99 -10.69 -15.28 -6.11
CA THR A 99 -10.72 -14.52 -7.37
C THR A 99 -9.49 -14.80 -8.21
#